data_AF-A0A5R8KHI3-F1
#
_entry.id   AF-A0A5R8KHI3-F1
#
_cell.length_a   1.000
_cell.length_b   1.000
_cell.length_c   1.000
_cell.angle_alpha   90.00
_cell.angle_beta   90.00
_cell.angle_gamma   90.00
#
_symmetry.space_group_name_H-M   'P 1'
#
loop_
_entity.id
_entity.type
_entity.pdbx_description
1 polymer ?
#
loop_
_entity_poly.entity_id
_entity_poly.type
_entity_poly.pdbx_seq_one_letter_code
_entity_poly.pdbx_strand_id
1 'polypeptide(L)'
;MNTATTISTTFMIFLIASSVLAEEWSVIDGTSPSQKQELVTIPIFDTDPPNGTPFRIALRDASSKQILDSFLWEGDMGDPNAHKQNKAFWSPGGRFVAVYMRSGRLSATTAYFIVERGKLIRVTPPDAWQNVLGRFKATEAGPNGGISPVAWTDRNRLKVAVIGSAEAESGRIPFHYHAMFKFKGGDGVVPWIRLESVESARDNSEQGAP
;
A
#
# COMPACT_ATOMS: atom_id res chain seq x y z
N MET A 1 -14.53 -25.08 -40.51
CA MET A 1 -13.73 -25.14 -39.27
C MET A 1 -13.72 -23.73 -38.70
N ASN A 2 -14.25 -23.55 -37.50
CA ASN A 2 -14.75 -22.28 -36.97
C ASN A 2 -13.63 -21.37 -36.44
N THR A 3 -13.37 -20.28 -37.15
CA THR A 3 -12.55 -19.14 -36.73
C THR A 3 -13.00 -18.53 -35.39
N ALA A 4 -14.29 -18.65 -35.05
CA ALA A 4 -14.84 -18.22 -33.77
C ALA A 4 -14.26 -19.00 -32.57
N THR A 5 -13.91 -20.27 -32.75
CA THR A 5 -13.36 -21.10 -31.67
C THR A 5 -11.92 -20.70 -31.35
N THR A 6 -11.12 -20.32 -32.35
CA THR A 6 -9.70 -19.96 -32.18
C THR A 6 -9.52 -18.60 -31.48
N ILE A 7 -10.39 -17.63 -31.75
CA ILE A 7 -10.36 -16.31 -31.09
C ILE A 7 -10.70 -16.46 -29.60
N SER A 8 -11.70 -17.28 -29.27
CA SER A 8 -12.15 -17.49 -27.89
C SER A 8 -11.06 -18.13 -27.01
N THR A 9 -10.34 -19.13 -27.53
CA THR A 9 -9.25 -19.78 -26.79
C THR A 9 -8.04 -18.86 -26.60
N THR A 10 -7.71 -18.04 -27.61
CA THR A 10 -6.58 -17.10 -27.52
C THR A 10 -6.88 -15.96 -26.54
N PHE A 11 -8.12 -15.48 -26.50
CA PHE A 11 -8.58 -14.48 -25.53
C PHE A 11 -8.63 -15.04 -24.10
N MET A 12 -9.06 -16.31 -23.92
CA MET A 12 -8.97 -16.99 -22.63
C MET A 12 -7.53 -17.18 -22.16
N ILE A 13 -6.61 -17.56 -23.06
CA ILE A 13 -5.18 -17.70 -22.72
C ILE A 13 -4.57 -16.33 -22.39
N PHE A 14 -4.99 -15.25 -23.05
CA PHE A 14 -4.54 -13.89 -22.70
C PHE A 14 -5.11 -13.43 -21.36
N LEU A 15 -6.36 -13.76 -21.04
CA LEU A 15 -6.97 -13.48 -19.73
C LEU A 15 -6.27 -14.28 -18.63
N ILE A 16 -5.99 -15.57 -18.85
CA ILE A 16 -5.23 -16.42 -17.92
C ILE A 16 -3.78 -15.90 -17.81
N ALA A 17 -3.10 -15.57 -18.90
CA ALA A 17 -1.74 -15.03 -18.86
C ALA A 17 -1.67 -13.65 -18.19
N SER A 18 -2.70 -12.81 -18.33
CA SER A 18 -2.81 -11.52 -17.63
C SER A 18 -3.13 -11.69 -16.14
N SER A 19 -3.79 -12.78 -15.75
CA SER A 19 -4.03 -13.14 -14.35
C SER A 19 -2.92 -14.00 -13.74
N VAL A 20 -2.00 -14.55 -14.57
CA VAL A 20 -0.79 -15.28 -14.12
C VAL A 20 0.44 -14.36 -14.11
N LEU A 21 0.47 -13.28 -14.90
CA LEU A 21 1.47 -12.19 -14.78
C LEU A 21 1.08 -11.12 -13.77
N ALA A 22 -0.21 -11.03 -13.43
CA ALA A 22 -0.64 -10.62 -12.12
C ALA A 22 -0.74 -11.86 -11.21
N GLU A 23 0.37 -12.61 -11.08
CA GLU A 23 0.71 -13.05 -9.74
C GLU A 23 0.77 -11.76 -8.92
N GLU A 24 -0.39 -11.41 -8.38
CA GLU A 24 -0.48 -10.75 -7.10
C GLU A 24 0.53 -11.51 -6.26
N TRP A 25 1.62 -10.84 -5.92
CA TRP A 25 2.39 -11.23 -4.75
C TRP A 25 1.50 -10.87 -3.55
N SER A 26 0.30 -11.47 -3.47
CA SER A 26 -0.46 -11.64 -2.26
C SER A 26 0.30 -12.72 -1.48
N VAL A 27 1.47 -12.33 -0.99
CA VAL A 27 2.17 -13.08 0.02
C VAL A 27 1.18 -13.17 1.18
N ILE A 28 0.75 -14.42 1.44
CA ILE A 28 0.04 -14.93 2.61
C ILE A 28 -0.03 -13.87 3.72
N ASP A 29 -1.23 -13.37 3.98
CA ASP A 29 -1.55 -12.24 4.87
C ASP A 29 -0.49 -12.03 5.97
N GLY A 30 0.23 -10.91 5.89
CA GLY A 30 1.15 -10.48 6.92
C GLY A 30 2.55 -11.11 6.87
N THR A 31 2.76 -12.25 6.20
CA THR A 31 4.01 -13.01 6.32
C THR A 31 5.09 -12.51 5.35
N SER A 32 6.34 -12.41 5.83
CA SER A 32 7.50 -12.04 5.03
C SER A 32 7.82 -13.10 3.94
N PRO A 33 8.50 -12.74 2.84
CA PRO A 33 8.89 -13.69 1.79
C PRO A 33 9.75 -14.86 2.30
N SER A 34 10.51 -14.64 3.37
CA SER A 34 11.33 -15.67 4.02
C SER A 34 10.52 -16.66 4.87
N GLN A 35 9.23 -16.38 5.09
CA GLN A 35 8.33 -17.12 5.98
C GLN A 35 8.76 -17.18 7.45
N LYS A 36 9.75 -16.37 7.86
CA LYS A 36 10.24 -16.32 9.25
C LYS A 36 9.54 -15.28 10.11
N GLN A 37 9.02 -14.23 9.49
CA GLN A 37 8.41 -13.10 10.18
C GLN A 37 7.00 -12.87 9.66
N GLU A 38 6.13 -12.41 10.55
CA GLU A 38 4.73 -12.09 10.28
C GLU A 38 4.40 -10.71 10.88
N LEU A 39 3.75 -9.85 10.09
CA LEU A 39 3.16 -8.62 10.56
C LEU A 39 1.67 -8.83 10.81
N VAL A 40 1.24 -8.47 12.01
CA VAL A 40 -0.18 -8.49 12.39
C VAL A 40 -0.60 -7.18 13.01
N THR A 41 -1.88 -6.84 12.87
CA THR A 41 -2.47 -5.71 13.59
C THR A 41 -3.28 -6.20 14.77
N ILE A 42 -2.93 -5.74 15.96
CA ILE A 42 -3.54 -6.12 17.23
C ILE A 42 -4.34 -4.92 17.71
N PRO A 43 -5.68 -4.98 17.72
CA PRO A 43 -6.48 -3.93 18.35
C PRO A 43 -6.12 -3.82 19.83
N ILE A 44 -5.95 -2.59 20.31
CA ILE A 44 -5.83 -2.30 21.73
C ILE A 44 -7.23 -1.91 22.18
N PHE A 45 -7.94 -2.85 22.79
CA PHE A 45 -9.24 -2.58 23.35
C PHE A 45 -9.04 -1.85 24.67
N ASP A 46 -9.19 -0.52 24.65
CA ASP A 46 -9.34 0.30 25.85
C ASP A 46 -10.56 1.24 25.71
N THR A 47 -11.18 1.54 26.84
CA THR A 47 -12.64 1.61 27.10
C THR A 47 -13.44 2.82 26.58
N ASP A 48 -12.94 3.61 25.63
CA ASP A 48 -13.59 4.88 25.24
C ASP A 48 -14.03 4.90 23.75
N PRO A 49 -15.29 4.52 23.45
CA PRO A 49 -15.86 4.51 22.10
C PRO A 49 -15.78 5.80 21.25
N PRO A 50 -15.71 7.04 21.81
CA PRO A 50 -15.78 8.24 20.98
C PRO A 50 -14.51 8.50 20.15
N ASN A 51 -13.35 7.95 20.54
CA ASN A 51 -12.03 8.32 20.00
C ASN A 51 -11.41 7.24 19.10
N GLY A 52 -12.22 6.29 18.61
CA GLY A 52 -11.74 5.18 17.80
C GLY A 52 -10.97 4.12 18.61
N THR A 53 -10.70 2.97 17.98
CA THR A 53 -9.93 1.90 18.62
C THR A 53 -8.45 2.00 18.21
N PRO A 54 -7.52 2.32 19.12
CA PRO A 54 -6.10 2.28 18.81
C PRO A 54 -5.66 0.85 18.50
N PHE A 55 -4.57 0.68 17.75
CA PHE A 55 -4.04 -0.65 17.45
C PHE A 55 -2.52 -0.66 17.40
N ARG A 56 -1.93 -1.84 17.60
CA ARG A 56 -0.50 -2.09 17.41
C ARG A 56 -0.27 -2.80 16.09
N ILE A 57 0.76 -2.41 15.38
CA ILE A 57 1.34 -3.21 14.31
C ILE A 57 2.48 -3.99 14.96
N ALA A 58 2.34 -5.31 15.03
CA ALA A 58 3.30 -6.18 15.70
C ALA A 58 4.03 -7.05 14.69
N LEU A 59 5.35 -7.11 14.83
CA LEU A 59 6.20 -8.09 14.16
C LEU A 59 6.30 -9.32 15.06
N ARG A 60 6.02 -10.48 14.49
CA ARG A 60 6.09 -11.75 15.17
C ARG A 60 7.01 -12.70 14.43
N ASP A 61 7.62 -13.62 15.18
CA ASP A 61 8.22 -14.81 14.59
C ASP A 61 7.10 -15.73 14.08
N ALA A 62 7.18 -16.14 12.82
CA ALA A 62 6.11 -16.86 12.16
C ALA A 62 5.91 -18.28 12.73
N SER A 63 6.96 -18.88 13.30
CA SER A 63 6.94 -20.25 13.82
C SER A 63 6.42 -20.32 15.26
N SER A 64 6.96 -19.47 16.14
CA SER A 64 6.64 -19.43 17.56
C SER A 64 5.47 -18.51 17.90
N LYS A 65 5.08 -17.63 16.96
CA LYS A 65 4.09 -16.56 17.15
C LYS A 65 4.48 -15.53 18.21
N GLN A 66 5.71 -15.57 18.72
CA GLN A 66 6.23 -14.60 19.69
C GLN A 66 6.34 -13.21 19.06
N ILE A 67 5.89 -12.19 19.78
CA ILE A 67 6.10 -10.79 19.37
C ILE A 67 7.58 -10.44 19.52
N LEU A 68 8.20 -10.03 18.41
CA LEU A 68 9.58 -9.57 18.33
C LEU A 68 9.67 -8.06 18.61
N ASP A 69 8.74 -7.29 18.04
CA ASP A 69 8.63 -5.85 18.22
C ASP A 69 7.21 -5.35 17.88
N SER A 70 6.86 -4.13 18.28
CA SER A 70 5.58 -3.54 17.93
C SER A 70 5.62 -2.02 17.85
N PHE A 71 4.78 -1.46 16.99
CA PHE A 71 4.57 -0.03 16.83
C PHE A 71 3.12 0.33 17.20
N LEU A 72 2.95 1.31 18.10
CA LEU A 72 1.64 1.85 18.48
C LEU A 72 1.13 2.80 17.39
N TRP A 73 -0.02 2.50 16.80
CA TRP A 73 -0.69 3.38 15.87
C TRP A 73 -1.84 4.11 16.57
N GLU A 74 -1.71 5.43 16.68
CA GLU A 74 -2.65 6.33 17.36
C GLU A 74 -3.66 6.97 16.40
N GLY A 75 -3.99 6.30 15.29
CA GLY A 75 -5.03 6.77 14.37
C GLY A 75 -6.38 6.13 14.64
N ASP A 76 -7.45 6.91 14.46
CA ASP A 76 -8.83 6.47 14.65
C ASP A 76 -9.19 5.32 13.69
N MET A 77 -9.39 4.11 14.21
CA MET A 77 -10.22 3.11 13.53
C MET A 77 -11.68 3.36 13.93
N GLY A 78 -12.46 3.89 12.99
CA GLY A 78 -13.90 4.11 13.20
C GLY A 78 -14.70 2.80 13.24
N ASP A 79 -14.13 1.70 12.73
CA ASP A 79 -14.67 0.35 12.85
C ASP A 79 -13.65 -0.57 13.55
N PRO A 80 -13.97 -1.10 14.75
CA PRO A 80 -13.10 -2.02 15.48
C PRO A 80 -12.77 -3.31 14.71
N ASN A 81 -13.54 -3.71 13.71
CA ASN A 81 -13.25 -4.87 12.86
C ASN A 81 -12.37 -4.53 11.65
N ALA A 82 -12.12 -3.25 11.36
CA ALA A 82 -11.35 -2.84 10.20
C ALA A 82 -9.89 -3.33 10.25
N HIS A 83 -9.36 -3.61 11.45
CA HIS A 83 -8.05 -4.25 11.61
C HIS A 83 -7.92 -5.58 10.86
N LYS A 84 -9.02 -6.33 10.68
CA LYS A 84 -9.04 -7.59 9.92
C LYS A 84 -8.87 -7.39 8.42
N GLN A 85 -9.01 -6.15 7.94
CA GLN A 85 -8.86 -5.80 6.53
C GLN A 85 -7.51 -5.16 6.22
N ASN A 86 -6.66 -4.99 7.24
CA ASN A 86 -5.32 -4.45 7.07
C ASN A 86 -4.44 -5.47 6.33
N LYS A 87 -3.60 -4.97 5.43
CA LYS A 87 -2.72 -5.80 4.60
C LYS A 87 -1.28 -5.35 4.71
N ALA A 88 -0.35 -6.29 4.80
CA ALA A 88 1.08 -6.01 4.77
C ALA A 88 1.67 -6.40 3.41
N PHE A 89 2.40 -5.47 2.80
CA PHE A 89 3.02 -5.61 1.48
C PHE A 89 4.54 -5.64 1.65
N TRP A 90 5.09 -6.84 1.76
CA TRP A 90 6.53 -7.02 1.93
C TRP A 90 7.28 -6.84 0.62
N SER A 91 8.40 -6.14 0.69
CA SER A 91 9.39 -6.12 -0.39
C SER A 91 9.91 -7.53 -0.68
N PRO A 92 10.33 -7.84 -1.92
CA PRO A 92 10.88 -9.15 -2.28
C PRO A 92 12.04 -9.61 -1.38
N GLY A 93 12.83 -8.66 -0.86
CA GLY A 93 13.93 -8.96 0.07
C GLY A 93 13.52 -9.15 1.52
N GLY A 94 12.24 -8.98 1.85
CA GLY A 94 11.70 -9.10 3.21
C GLY A 94 12.16 -8.00 4.18
N ARG A 95 12.82 -6.94 3.71
CA ARG A 95 13.36 -5.87 4.56
C ARG A 95 12.39 -4.70 4.74
N PHE A 96 11.69 -4.33 3.68
CA PHE A 96 10.72 -3.24 3.71
C PHE A 96 9.32 -3.80 3.70
N VAL A 97 8.41 -3.09 4.36
CA VAL A 97 7.00 -3.46 4.37
C VAL A 97 6.11 -2.22 4.44
N ALA A 98 5.10 -2.19 3.58
CA ALA A 98 4.03 -1.20 3.63
C ALA A 98 2.79 -1.86 4.24
N VAL A 99 2.21 -1.25 5.28
CA VAL A 99 0.99 -1.73 5.93
C VAL A 99 -0.14 -0.82 5.49
N TYR A 100 -1.00 -1.33 4.61
CA TYR A 100 -2.23 -0.67 4.22
C TYR A 100 -3.28 -0.89 5.29
N MET A 101 -3.75 0.21 5.87
CA MET A 101 -4.64 0.20 7.01
C MET A 101 -5.94 0.87 6.61
N ARG A 102 -7.03 0.13 6.76
CA ARG A 102 -8.37 0.65 6.48
C ARG A 102 -8.97 1.11 7.80
N SER A 103 -9.27 2.39 7.93
CA SER A 103 -9.91 2.96 9.13
C SER A 103 -11.43 3.05 9.01
N GLY A 104 -11.99 2.79 7.81
CA GLY A 104 -13.43 2.71 7.55
C GLY A 104 -13.78 2.51 6.07
N ARG A 105 -15.03 2.82 5.68
CA ARG A 105 -15.50 2.66 4.28
C ARG A 105 -14.74 3.55 3.30
N LEU A 106 -14.38 4.77 3.71
CA LEU A 106 -13.84 5.84 2.86
C LEU A 106 -12.44 6.32 3.23
N SER A 107 -11.88 5.81 4.33
CA SER A 107 -10.60 6.26 4.88
C SER A 107 -9.63 5.08 4.94
N ALA A 108 -8.48 5.27 4.31
CA ALA A 108 -7.38 4.33 4.35
C ALA A 108 -6.06 5.08 4.38
N THR A 109 -5.10 4.54 5.11
CA THR A 109 -3.78 5.11 5.27
C THR A 109 -2.73 4.01 5.15
N THR A 110 -1.51 4.37 4.78
CA THR A 110 -0.43 3.41 4.64
C THR A 110 0.71 3.81 5.56
N ALA A 111 1.11 2.87 6.42
CA ALA A 111 2.33 2.98 7.21
C ALA A 111 3.48 2.24 6.51
N TYR A 112 4.70 2.75 6.66
CA TYR A 112 5.88 2.17 6.02
C TYR A 112 6.92 1.84 7.08
N PHE A 113 7.48 0.63 6.99
CA PHE A 113 8.46 0.14 7.94
C PHE A 113 9.67 -0.49 7.26
N ILE A 114 10.79 -0.40 7.96
CA ILE A 114 11.98 -1.22 7.75
C ILE A 114 12.05 -2.26 8.86
N VAL A 115 12.32 -3.50 8.48
CA VAL A 115 12.48 -4.62 9.38
C VAL A 115 13.95 -5.00 9.45
N GLU A 116 14.53 -4.81 10.62
CA GLU A 116 15.96 -5.01 10.85
C GLU A 116 16.18 -5.68 12.20
N ARG A 117 16.86 -6.84 12.21
CA ARG A 117 17.20 -7.59 13.44
C ARG A 117 15.99 -7.82 14.37
N GLY A 118 14.83 -8.10 13.78
CA GLY A 118 13.59 -8.33 14.53
C GLY A 118 12.90 -7.06 15.04
N LYS A 119 13.32 -5.87 14.60
CA LYS A 119 12.71 -4.58 14.98
C LYS A 119 11.93 -3.95 13.82
N LEU A 120 10.88 -3.22 14.16
CA LEU A 120 10.08 -2.38 13.25
C LEU A 120 10.53 -0.93 13.37
N ILE A 121 11.14 -0.41 12.31
CA ILE A 121 11.56 0.99 12.22
C ILE A 121 10.59 1.71 11.29
N ARG A 122 9.75 2.60 11.85
CA ARG A 122 8.83 3.40 11.05
C ARG A 122 9.61 4.41 10.20
N VAL A 123 9.26 4.50 8.93
CA VAL A 123 9.73 5.56 8.03
C VAL A 123 8.55 6.34 7.47
N THR A 124 8.72 7.67 7.38
CA THR A 124 7.66 8.56 6.91
C THR A 124 7.98 8.98 5.48
N PRO A 125 7.13 8.66 4.48
CA PRO A 125 7.31 9.15 3.11
C PRO A 125 7.27 10.68 3.08
N PRO A 126 8.01 11.33 2.16
CA PRO A 126 7.70 12.71 1.82
C PRO A 126 6.26 12.81 1.30
N ASP A 127 5.64 13.97 1.50
CA ASP A 127 4.23 14.19 1.20
C ASP A 127 3.96 14.12 -0.31
N ALA A 128 3.51 12.94 -0.78
CA ALA A 128 3.14 12.73 -2.17
C ALA A 128 1.88 13.53 -2.56
N TRP A 129 1.00 13.86 -1.60
CA TRP A 129 -0.17 14.70 -1.87
C TRP A 129 0.25 16.09 -2.27
N GLN A 130 1.13 16.73 -1.52
CA GLN A 130 1.64 18.07 -1.88
C GLN A 130 2.28 18.10 -3.27
N ASN A 131 3.01 17.04 -3.64
CA ASN A 131 3.61 16.93 -4.96
C ASN A 131 2.57 16.77 -6.09
N VAL A 132 1.47 16.05 -5.84
CA VAL A 132 0.37 15.90 -6.81
C VAL A 132 -0.46 17.19 -6.89
N LEU A 133 -0.80 17.81 -5.75
CA LEU A 133 -1.56 19.07 -5.71
C LEU A 133 -0.83 20.21 -6.43
N GLY A 134 0.51 20.29 -6.28
CA GLY A 134 1.33 21.25 -7.01
C GLY A 134 1.21 21.15 -8.54
N ARG A 135 0.89 19.95 -9.08
CA ARG A 135 0.65 19.76 -10.52
C ARG A 135 -0.68 20.35 -10.99
N PHE A 136 -1.65 20.47 -10.09
CA PHE A 136 -2.97 21.05 -10.37
C PHE A 136 -3.09 22.52 -9.97
N LYS A 137 -2.00 23.14 -9.48
CA LYS A 137 -2.04 24.46 -8.83
C LYS A 137 -3.12 24.55 -7.73
N ALA A 138 -3.38 23.43 -7.08
CA ALA A 138 -4.35 23.33 -6.00
C ALA A 138 -3.63 23.49 -4.66
N THR A 139 -4.28 24.19 -3.72
CA THR A 139 -3.76 24.39 -2.37
C THR A 139 -4.29 23.35 -1.38
N GLU A 140 -5.42 22.71 -1.70
CA GLU A 140 -6.13 21.82 -0.79
C GLU A 140 -6.51 20.50 -1.49
N ALA A 141 -6.30 19.40 -0.77
CA ALA A 141 -6.88 18.11 -1.14
C ALA A 141 -8.35 18.10 -0.75
N GLY A 142 -9.22 17.72 -1.69
CA GLY A 142 -10.62 17.46 -1.39
C GLY A 142 -10.81 16.23 -0.49
N PRO A 143 -11.99 16.06 0.10
CA PRO A 143 -12.26 14.95 1.01
C PRO A 143 -12.21 13.61 0.27
N ASN A 144 -11.69 12.57 0.92
CA ASN A 144 -11.57 11.18 0.44
C ASN A 144 -10.32 10.85 -0.40
N GLY A 145 -9.17 11.40 -0.04
CA GLY A 145 -7.88 10.99 -0.57
C GLY A 145 -7.32 9.72 0.09
N GLY A 146 -6.66 8.86 -0.69
CA GLY A 146 -5.92 7.71 -0.19
C GLY A 146 -4.58 7.49 -0.90
N ILE A 147 -3.61 6.95 -0.17
CA ILE A 147 -2.39 6.36 -0.74
C ILE A 147 -2.44 4.86 -0.45
N SER A 148 -2.41 4.04 -1.50
CA SER A 148 -2.44 2.58 -1.39
C SER A 148 -1.22 1.94 -2.07
N PRO A 149 -0.58 0.92 -1.47
CA PRO A 149 0.44 0.12 -2.14
C PRO A 149 -0.15 -0.58 -3.38
N VAL A 150 0.58 -0.55 -4.49
CA VAL A 150 0.22 -1.27 -5.72
C VAL A 150 1.11 -2.49 -5.86
N ALA A 151 2.42 -2.28 -5.99
CA ALA A 151 3.38 -3.35 -6.20
C ALA A 151 4.81 -2.91 -5.88
N TRP A 152 5.64 -3.85 -5.42
CA TRP A 152 7.09 -3.66 -5.41
C TRP A 152 7.63 -3.85 -6.82
N THR A 153 8.28 -2.83 -7.39
CA THR A 153 8.91 -2.96 -8.72
C THR A 153 10.29 -3.59 -8.64
N ASP A 154 10.96 -3.46 -7.49
CA ASP A 154 12.18 -4.16 -7.15
C ASP A 154 12.31 -4.32 -5.62
N ARG A 155 13.47 -4.78 -5.14
CA ARG A 155 13.72 -5.02 -3.70
C ARG A 155 13.56 -3.78 -2.82
N ASN A 156 13.69 -2.58 -3.38
CA ASN A 156 13.79 -1.31 -2.67
C ASN A 156 12.82 -0.25 -3.22
N ARG A 157 11.95 -0.58 -4.18
CA ARG A 157 11.04 0.38 -4.81
C ARG A 157 9.60 -0.10 -4.76
N LEU A 158 8.73 0.76 -4.24
CA LEU A 158 7.30 0.52 -4.13
C LEU A 158 6.54 1.51 -5.00
N LYS A 159 5.74 0.99 -5.91
CA LYS A 159 4.71 1.75 -6.60
C LYS A 159 3.49 1.86 -5.69
N VAL A 160 2.99 3.07 -5.51
CA VAL A 160 1.75 3.37 -4.78
C VAL A 160 0.79 4.11 -5.70
N ALA A 161 -0.51 3.90 -5.50
CA ALA A 161 -1.56 4.72 -6.11
C ALA A 161 -1.90 5.86 -5.17
N VAL A 162 -2.04 7.06 -5.72
CA VAL A 162 -2.49 8.27 -5.04
C VAL A 162 -3.78 8.70 -5.73
N ILE A 163 -4.89 8.58 -5.01
CA ILE A 163 -6.24 8.81 -5.56
C ILE A 163 -6.95 9.81 -4.68
N GLY A 164 -7.57 10.81 -5.30
CA GLY A 164 -8.55 11.65 -4.64
C GLY A 164 -8.95 12.81 -5.54
N SER A 165 -9.00 14.00 -4.98
CA SER A 165 -9.41 15.20 -5.71
C SER A 165 -8.69 16.43 -5.19
N ALA A 166 -8.56 17.43 -6.04
CA ALA A 166 -8.02 18.73 -5.73
C ALA A 166 -9.11 19.80 -5.94
N GLU A 167 -9.15 20.81 -5.08
CA GLU A 167 -9.96 22.01 -5.34
C GLU A 167 -9.13 23.00 -6.19
N ALA A 168 -9.63 23.35 -7.37
CA ALA A 168 -9.03 24.31 -8.28
C ALA A 168 -10.00 25.47 -8.57
N GLU A 169 -9.53 26.55 -9.19
CA GLU A 169 -10.40 27.69 -9.56
C GLU A 169 -11.59 27.28 -10.44
N SER A 170 -11.43 26.25 -11.27
CA SER A 170 -12.47 25.69 -12.12
C SER A 170 -13.39 24.68 -11.42
N GLY A 171 -13.25 24.52 -10.10
CA GLY A 171 -13.94 23.52 -9.29
C GLY A 171 -13.10 22.29 -8.97
N ARG A 172 -13.77 21.27 -8.43
CA ARG A 172 -13.14 20.04 -7.93
C ARG A 172 -12.67 19.13 -9.07
N ILE A 173 -11.39 18.81 -9.09
CA ILE A 173 -10.75 17.96 -10.11
C ILE A 173 -10.36 16.62 -9.47
N PRO A 174 -10.95 15.48 -9.90
CA PRO A 174 -10.50 14.17 -9.46
C PRO A 174 -9.13 13.84 -10.07
N PHE A 175 -8.33 13.06 -9.36
CA PHE A 175 -7.06 12.59 -9.89
C PHE A 175 -6.70 11.18 -9.45
N HIS A 176 -5.90 10.53 -10.29
CA HIS A 176 -5.32 9.23 -10.04
C HIS A 176 -3.87 9.22 -10.58
N TYR A 177 -2.92 9.12 -9.67
CA TYR A 177 -1.49 9.07 -9.98
C TYR A 177 -0.85 7.81 -9.42
N HIS A 178 0.26 7.42 -10.03
CA HIS A 178 1.21 6.51 -9.42
C HIS A 178 2.41 7.29 -8.91
N ALA A 179 2.76 7.07 -7.65
CA ALA A 179 4.02 7.54 -7.08
C ALA A 179 4.96 6.35 -6.90
N MET A 180 6.24 6.57 -7.20
CA MET A 180 7.30 5.60 -6.93
C MET A 180 8.08 6.02 -5.70
N PHE A 181 8.04 5.20 -4.66
CA PHE A 181 8.87 5.38 -3.47
C PHE A 181 10.09 4.48 -3.53
N LYS A 182 11.26 5.04 -3.24
CA LYS A 182 12.49 4.29 -3.05
C LYS A 182 12.87 4.26 -1.58
N PHE A 183 13.28 3.09 -1.12
CA PHE A 183 13.66 2.80 0.24
C PHE A 183 15.16 2.53 0.32
N LYS A 184 15.75 2.86 1.47
CA LYS A 184 17.10 2.44 1.83
C LYS A 184 17.17 2.20 3.32
N GLY A 185 17.90 1.15 3.70
CA GLY A 185 18.13 0.77 5.09
C GLY A 185 19.01 -0.48 5.17
N GLY A 186 19.52 -0.77 6.36
CA GLY A 186 20.41 -1.89 6.66
C GLY A 186 21.50 -1.49 7.66
N ASP A 187 22.34 -2.47 8.01
CA ASP A 187 23.33 -2.31 9.08
C ASP A 187 24.20 -1.07 8.87
N GLY A 188 24.12 -0.12 9.80
CA GLY A 188 24.90 1.13 9.76
C GLY A 188 24.42 2.17 8.76
N VAL A 189 23.28 1.97 8.11
CA VAL A 189 22.67 2.91 7.15
C VAL A 189 21.43 3.55 7.78
N VAL A 190 21.41 4.88 7.88
CA VAL A 190 20.22 5.61 8.35
C VAL A 190 19.02 5.28 7.43
N PRO A 191 17.96 4.68 7.97
CA PRO A 191 16.75 4.31 7.24
C PRO A 191 16.07 5.52 6.59
N TRP A 192 15.69 5.41 5.31
CA TRP A 192 14.89 6.44 4.65
C TRP A 192 13.99 5.91 3.54
N ILE A 193 12.99 6.73 3.22
CA ILE A 193 12.08 6.60 2.09
C ILE A 193 12.06 7.94 1.33
N ARG A 194 12.07 7.91 0.00
CA ARG A 194 12.00 9.11 -0.83
C ARG A 194 11.06 8.91 -2.00
N LEU A 195 10.42 9.99 -2.43
CA LEU A 195 9.68 10.04 -3.69
C LEU A 195 10.68 10.11 -4.85
N GLU A 196 10.58 9.18 -5.79
CA GLU A 196 11.44 9.10 -6.97
C GLU A 196 10.75 9.64 -8.23
N SER A 197 9.48 9.26 -8.45
CA SER A 197 8.68 9.78 -9.56
C SER A 197 7.21 9.86 -9.18
N VAL A 198 6.47 10.71 -9.91
CA VAL A 198 5.01 10.77 -9.93
C VAL A 198 4.57 10.80 -11.38
N GLU A 199 3.72 9.87 -11.76
CA GLU A 199 3.27 9.63 -13.12
C GLU A 199 1.75 9.52 -13.13
N SER A 200 1.08 10.05 -14.16
CA SER A 200 -0.36 9.82 -14.32
C SER A 200 -0.61 8.32 -14.33
N ALA A 201 -1.62 7.86 -13.58
CA ALA A 201 -2.17 6.55 -13.90
C ALA A 201 -2.68 6.67 -15.34
N ARG A 202 -2.09 5.94 -16.29
CA ARG A 202 -2.69 5.85 -17.62
C ARG A 202 -4.04 5.17 -17.41
N ASP A 203 -5.12 5.81 -17.86
CA ASP A 203 -6.35 5.08 -18.04
C ASP A 203 -6.06 3.98 -19.07
N ASN A 204 -6.31 2.72 -18.70
CA ASN A 204 -6.19 1.59 -19.62
C ASN A 204 -7.20 1.65 -20.79
N SER A 205 -7.96 2.74 -20.94
CA SER A 205 -8.87 3.00 -22.05
C SER A 205 -8.15 3.41 -23.35
N GLU A 206 -6.86 3.78 -23.32
CA GLU A 206 -6.10 4.16 -24.53
C GLU A 206 -5.30 3.01 -25.17
N GLN A 207 -5.55 1.75 -24.78
CA GLN A 207 -5.03 0.57 -25.51
C GLN A 207 -6.09 -0.12 -26.38
N GLY A 208 -7.18 0.57 -26.70
CA GLY A 208 -8.25 0.06 -27.55
C GLY A 208 -8.70 1.07 -28.60
N ALA A 209 -7.83 1.39 -29.56
CA ALA A 209 -8.25 1.90 -30.85
C ALA A 209 -7.52 1.09 -31.93
N PRO A 210 -8.19 0.17 -32.65
CA PRO A 210 -7.67 -0.36 -33.90
C PRO A 210 -7.51 0.74 -34.96
#